data_AF-Q5LSP7-F1
#
_entry.id   AF-Q5LSP7-F1
#
_cell.length_a   1.000
_cell.length_b   1.000
_cell.length_c   1.000
_cell.angle_alpha   90.00
_cell.angle_beta   90.00
_cell.angle_gamma   90.00
#
_symmetry.space_group_name_H-M   'P 1'
#
loop_
_entity.id
_entity.type
_entity.pdbx_description
1 polymer ?
#
loop_
_entity_poly.entity_id
_entity_poly.type
_entity_poly.pdbx_seq_one_letter_code
_entity_poly.pdbx_strand_id
1 'polypeptide(L)' 'MGKPRPAPACAKGKLRGKQPDRQSRELRRMYDTGDYSVRDLAEVFSVSRPTIYRTLQRVPGVG' A
#
# COMPACT_ATOMS: atom_id res chain seq x y z
N MET A 1 14.65 8.89 -49.00
CA MET A 1 15.02 8.03 -47.86
C MET A 1 15.10 8.88 -46.59
N GLY A 2 13.95 9.28 -46.02
CA GLY A 2 13.89 10.07 -44.79
C GLY A 2 13.67 9.15 -43.60
N LYS A 3 14.61 9.14 -42.64
CA LYS A 3 14.48 8.27 -41.46
C LYS A 3 13.40 8.81 -40.52
N PRO A 4 12.50 7.99 -39.95
CA PRO A 4 11.46 8.47 -39.05
C PRO A 4 12.08 8.90 -37.72
N ARG A 5 11.65 10.06 -37.21
CA ARG A 5 11.99 10.53 -35.86
C ARG A 5 11.10 9.78 -34.85
N PRO A 6 11.66 9.09 -33.84
CA PRO A 6 10.85 8.43 -32.83
C PRO A 6 10.15 9.49 -31.95
N ALA A 7 8.85 9.29 -31.73
CA ALA A 7 8.03 10.09 -30.82
C ALA A 7 8.43 9.83 -29.35
N PRO A 8 8.27 10.82 -28.44
CA PRO A 8 8.49 10.60 -27.02
C PRO A 8 7.49 9.56 -26.50
N ALA A 9 8.02 8.43 -26.04
CA ALA A 9 7.27 7.39 -25.37
C ALA A 9 6.43 8.00 -24.23
N CYS A 10 5.13 7.71 -24.24
CA CYS A 10 4.19 8.13 -23.22
C CYS A 10 4.78 7.89 -21.83
N ALA A 11 4.68 8.95 -21.01
CA ALA A 11 5.09 8.99 -19.62
C ALA A 11 4.78 7.65 -18.95
N LYS A 12 5.85 6.93 -18.62
CA LYS A 12 5.85 5.71 -17.83
C LYS A 12 5.07 6.02 -16.56
N GLY A 13 3.79 5.64 -16.54
CA GLY A 13 2.90 5.84 -15.42
C GLY A 13 3.61 5.26 -14.21
N LYS A 14 4.16 6.15 -13.38
CA LYS A 14 4.57 5.78 -12.03
C LYS A 14 3.26 5.57 -11.30
N LEU A 15 2.67 4.39 -11.48
CA LEU A 15 1.81 3.76 -10.51
C LEU A 15 2.64 3.70 -9.24
N ARG A 16 2.64 4.79 -8.48
CA ARG A 16 3.37 4.93 -7.22
C ARG A 16 2.93 3.77 -6.34
N GLY A 17 3.84 2.80 -6.21
CA GLY A 17 3.86 1.68 -5.28
C GLY A 17 2.52 1.10 -4.87
N LYS A 18 1.90 0.26 -5.72
CA LYS A 18 0.95 -0.74 -5.21
C LYS A 18 1.71 -2.02 -4.89
N GLN A 19 2.47 -2.00 -3.80
CA GLN A 19 2.90 -3.20 -3.09
C GLN A 19 3.20 -2.82 -1.62
N PRO A 20 2.79 -3.62 -0.61
CA PRO A 20 2.41 -5.03 -0.73
C PRO A 20 1.10 -5.41 -0.02
N ASP A 21 0.23 -6.14 -0.74
CA ASP A 21 -0.92 -6.87 -0.19
C ASP A 21 -0.53 -7.67 1.08
N ARG A 22 0.71 -8.17 1.14
CA ARG A 22 1.28 -8.90 2.28
C ARG A 22 1.38 -8.05 3.55
N GLN A 23 1.91 -6.82 3.48
CA GLN A 23 2.04 -5.94 4.67
C GLN A 23 0.66 -5.49 5.14
N SER A 24 -0.26 -5.23 4.21
CA SER A 24 -1.65 -4.91 4.54
C SER A 24 -2.37 -6.06 5.24
N ARG A 25 -2.16 -7.30 4.79
CA ARG A 25 -2.69 -8.51 5.44
C ARG A 25 -2.05 -8.76 6.81
N GLU A 26 -0.74 -8.58 6.94
CA GLU A 26 -0.03 -8.74 8.22
C GLU A 26 -0.49 -7.70 9.25
N LEU A 27 -0.59 -6.43 8.84
CA LEU A 27 -1.16 -5.37 9.66
C LEU A 27 -2.57 -5.73 10.11
N ARG A 28 -3.41 -6.24 9.19
CA ARG A 28 -4.77 -6.67 9.56
C ARG A 28 -4.74 -7.81 10.56
N ARG A 29 -3.88 -8.82 10.39
CA ARG A 29 -3.75 -9.93 11.35
C ARG A 29 -3.33 -9.45 12.72
N MET A 30 -2.32 -8.58 12.81
CA MET A 30 -1.88 -7.98 14.07
C MET A 30 -2.95 -7.08 14.71
N TYR A 31 -3.74 -6.38 13.91
CA TYR A 31 -4.88 -5.61 14.43
C TYR A 31 -5.97 -6.52 14.99
N ASP A 32 -6.22 -7.67 14.35
CA ASP A 32 -7.26 -8.64 14.75
C ASP A 32 -6.93 -9.37 16.07
N THR A 33 -5.64 -9.46 16.46
CA THR A 33 -5.27 -10.01 17.77
C THR A 33 -5.76 -9.14 18.94
N GLY A 34 -6.07 -7.86 18.70
CA GLY A 34 -6.47 -6.90 19.73
C GLY A 34 -5.35 -6.45 20.66
N ASP A 35 -4.15 -7.00 20.53
CA ASP A 35 -2.97 -6.69 21.35
C ASP A 35 -2.34 -5.33 20.97
N TYR A 36 -2.54 -4.93 19.71
CA TYR A 36 -1.94 -3.72 19.15
C TYR A 36 -2.96 -2.61 18.90
N SER A 37 -2.69 -1.41 19.44
CA SER A 37 -3.44 -0.22 19.11
C SER A 37 -3.05 0.33 17.73
N VAL A 38 -3.93 1.11 17.10
CA VAL A 38 -3.68 1.81 15.83
C VAL A 38 -2.39 2.65 15.88
N ARG A 39 -2.06 3.22 17.04
CA ARG A 39 -0.82 4.01 17.21
C ARG A 39 0.42 3.12 17.25
N ASP A 40 0.33 1.95 17.86
CA ASP A 40 1.44 1.00 17.91
C ASP A 40 1.73 0.41 16.53
N LEU A 41 0.68 -0.02 15.81
CA LEU A 41 0.81 -0.51 14.43
C LEU A 41 1.41 0.55 13.48
N ALA A 42 1.14 1.83 13.72
CA ALA A 42 1.73 2.91 12.94
C ALA A 42 3.27 2.94 13.09
N GLU A 43 3.77 2.74 14.31
CA GLU A 43 5.20 2.68 14.60
C GLU A 43 5.82 1.40 14.02
N VAL A 44 5.23 0.23 14.29
CA VAL A 44 5.72 -1.10 13.83
C VAL A 44 5.88 -1.15 12.32
N PHE A 45 4.89 -0.62 11.60
CA PHE A 45 4.91 -0.63 10.13
C PHE A 45 5.55 0.62 9.52
N SER A 46 6.00 1.59 10.35
CA SER A 46 6.51 2.89 9.91
C SER A 46 5.56 3.59 8.92
N VAL A 47 4.26 3.59 9.24
CA VAL A 47 3.20 4.22 8.44
C VAL A 47 2.36 5.16 9.28
N SER A 48 1.75 6.16 8.65
CA SER A 48 0.83 7.05 9.35
C SER A 48 -0.47 6.35 9.76
N ARG A 49 -1.08 6.76 10.88
CA ARG A 49 -2.42 6.34 11.32
C ARG A 49 -3.50 6.37 10.22
N PRO A 50 -3.62 7.40 9.35
CA PRO A 50 -4.56 7.35 8.23
C PRO A 50 -4.30 6.19 7.26
N THR A 51 -3.05 5.77 7.07
CA THR A 51 -2.69 4.59 6.27
C THR A 51 -3.18 3.30 6.93
N ILE A 52 -3.11 3.20 8.27
CA ILE A 52 -3.69 2.08 9.02
C ILE A 52 -5.19 1.98 8.75
N TYR A 53 -5.95 3.07 8.95
CA TYR A 53 -7.41 3.08 8.72
C TYR A 53 -7.77 2.71 7.27
N ARG A 54 -7.06 3.25 6.29
CA ARG A 54 -7.28 2.89 4.88
C ARG A 54 -6.95 1.43 4.57
N THR A 55 -6.01 0.84 5.31
CA THR A 55 -5.65 -0.57 5.16
C THR A 55 -6.73 -1.47 5.74
N LEU A 56 -7.22 -1.15 6.94
CA LEU A 56 -8.34 -1.86 7.58
C LEU A 56 -9.65 -1.77 6.79
N GLN A 57 -9.88 -0.66 6.08
CA GLN A 57 -11.04 -0.51 5.18
C GLN A 57 -10.89 -1.30 3.87
N ARG A 58 -9.65 -1.52 3.41
CA ARG A 58 -9.36 -2.22 2.14
C ARG A 58 -9.26 -3.72 2.30
N VAL A 59 -8.77 -4.20 3.44
CA VAL A 59 -8.64 -5.62 3.75
C VAL A 59 -9.75 -5.97 4.75
N PRO A 60 -10.85 -6.60 4.30
CA PRO A 60 -11.87 -7.07 5.22
C PRO A 60 -11.24 -8.06 6.21
N GLY A 61 -11.62 -7.96 7.48
CA GLY A 61 -11.21 -8.95 8.48
C GLY A 61 -11.65 -10.33 8.07
N VAL A 62 -10.78 -11.31 8.26
CA VAL A 62 -11.19 -12.72 8.22
C VAL A 62 -11.93 -12.95 9.53
N GLY A 63 -13.24 -12.72 9.52
CA GLY A 63 -14.15 -13.27 10.52
C GLY A 63 -14.31 -14.77 10.33
#